data_AF-A0A955J585-F1
#
_entry.id   AF-A0A955J585-F1
#
_cell.length_a   1.000
_cell.length_b   1.000
_cell.length_c   1.000
_cell.angle_alpha   90.00
_cell.angle_beta   90.00
_cell.angle_gamma   90.00
#
_symmetry.space_group_name_H-M   'P 1'
#
loop_
_entity.id
_entity.type
_entity.pdbx_description
1 polymer ?
#
loop_
_entity_poly.entity_id
_entity_poly.type
_entity_poly.pdbx_seq_one_letter_code
_entity_poly.pdbx_strand_id
1 'polypeptide(L)'
;MNCVTPALVILSATCLTTSAEMVSLCDTTPRAITSGSPAVIVFDAALPAGATVDAVTIDLDLDHDWLGDLRVHLGHDSAGAVLMDRPNLGLYPFGCGGRDLVATFDDDAVTTPDDLCVATTPDPQPEPMLTGLLRPDQPLGAFAGLEAGGGWTLTITDFGALDDGTLHEVCLHITYTLPPPLCPDTTGDGNVNFDDLNVILAQWGTAGPDGDVAPPGGNGVVDFDDLNAVLTSWGQSCP
;
A
#
# COMPACT_ATOMS: atom_id res chain seq x y z
N MET A 1 -30.22 40.73 -39.53
CA MET A 1 -30.14 39.26 -39.67
C MET A 1 -29.12 38.78 -38.66
N ASN A 2 -29.60 38.25 -37.54
CA ASN A 2 -28.78 37.71 -36.47
C ASN A 2 -28.16 36.41 -36.96
N CYS A 3 -26.85 36.24 -36.78
CA CYS A 3 -26.23 34.92 -36.75
C CYS A 3 -25.39 34.85 -35.47
N VAL A 4 -25.77 33.87 -34.66
CA VAL A 4 -25.42 33.66 -33.26
C VAL A 4 -24.05 32.98 -33.20
N THR A 5 -23.19 33.47 -32.31
CA THR A 5 -21.93 32.81 -31.94
C THR A 5 -22.21 31.43 -31.33
N PRO A 6 -21.51 30.35 -31.71
CA PRO A 6 -21.64 29.10 -30.99
C PRO A 6 -21.03 29.30 -29.60
N ALA A 7 -21.84 29.08 -28.57
CA ALA A 7 -21.37 28.97 -27.20
C ALA A 7 -20.40 27.80 -27.11
N LEU A 8 -19.16 28.12 -26.74
CA LEU A 8 -18.18 27.12 -26.32
C LEU A 8 -18.67 26.57 -24.98
N VAL A 9 -19.33 25.42 -25.00
CA VAL A 9 -19.62 24.65 -23.80
C VAL A 9 -18.27 24.13 -23.32
N ILE A 10 -17.70 24.80 -22.33
CA ILE A 10 -16.61 24.24 -21.54
C ILE A 10 -17.27 23.17 -20.68
N LEU A 11 -17.25 21.93 -21.15
CA LEU A 11 -17.50 20.77 -20.30
C LEU A 11 -16.32 20.71 -19.34
N SER A 12 -16.43 21.38 -18.20
CA SER A 12 -15.49 21.22 -17.11
C SER A 12 -15.80 19.87 -16.48
N ALA A 13 -15.35 18.78 -17.11
CA ALA A 13 -15.21 17.51 -16.43
C ALA A 13 -14.13 17.72 -15.36
N THR A 14 -14.55 18.02 -14.14
CA THR A 14 -13.70 17.91 -12.96
C THR A 14 -13.36 16.43 -12.82
N CYS A 15 -12.20 16.05 -13.37
CA CYS A 15 -11.60 14.75 -13.17
C CYS A 15 -11.37 14.59 -11.65
N LEU A 16 -12.21 13.80 -10.97
CA LEU A 16 -11.90 13.33 -9.63
C LEU A 16 -10.63 12.50 -9.73
N THR A 17 -9.52 13.07 -9.30
CA THR A 17 -8.32 12.30 -9.05
C THR A 17 -8.54 11.60 -7.72
N THR A 18 -8.61 10.26 -7.72
CA THR A 18 -8.30 9.49 -6.52
C THR A 18 -6.91 9.96 -6.06
N SER A 19 -6.88 10.67 -4.92
CA SER A 19 -5.61 11.11 -4.35
C SER A 19 -4.99 9.91 -3.68
N ALA A 20 -3.78 9.56 -4.12
CA ALA A 20 -2.94 8.67 -3.33
C ALA A 20 -2.59 9.38 -2.02
N GLU A 21 -2.77 8.67 -0.91
CA GLU A 21 -2.37 9.05 0.43
C GLU A 21 -1.23 8.11 0.89
N MET A 22 -0.44 8.54 1.86
CA MET A 22 0.64 7.72 2.42
C MET A 22 0.52 7.68 3.94
N VAL A 23 0.64 6.48 4.51
CA VAL A 23 0.86 6.27 5.94
C VAL A 23 2.26 5.69 6.17
N SER A 24 2.90 6.07 7.27
CA SER A 24 4.19 5.51 7.71
C SER A 24 4.05 4.92 9.11
N LEU A 25 4.37 3.64 9.26
CA LEU A 25 4.27 2.88 10.50
C LEU A 25 5.68 2.45 10.91
N CYS A 26 6.23 3.09 11.94
CA CYS A 26 7.59 2.84 12.40
C CYS A 26 7.63 2.12 13.75
N ASP A 27 8.51 1.13 13.89
CA ASP A 27 8.89 0.53 15.16
C ASP A 27 10.38 0.78 15.39
N THR A 28 10.71 1.55 16.43
CA THR A 28 12.07 1.88 16.86
C THR A 28 12.49 1.10 18.12
N THR A 29 11.72 0.07 18.48
CA THR A 29 12.05 -0.80 19.62
C THR A 29 13.16 -1.76 19.20
N PRO A 30 14.34 -1.73 19.86
CA PRO A 30 15.41 -2.65 19.51
C PRO A 30 14.99 -4.10 19.75
N ARG A 31 15.23 -4.97 18.77
CA ARG A 31 14.92 -6.41 18.85
C ARG A 31 16.15 -7.22 18.47
N ALA A 32 16.52 -8.16 19.33
CA ALA A 32 17.59 -9.08 19.03
C ALA A 32 17.20 -9.96 17.82
N ILE A 33 18.14 -10.08 16.89
CA ILE A 33 18.09 -11.04 15.78
C ILE A 33 19.04 -12.16 16.20
N THR A 34 18.48 -13.33 16.53
CA THR A 34 19.26 -14.44 17.08
C THR A 34 19.00 -15.71 16.29
N SER A 35 20.06 -16.47 16.04
CA SER A 35 20.05 -17.77 15.37
C SER A 35 18.83 -18.63 15.75
N GLY A 36 18.00 -18.97 14.76
CA GLY A 36 16.88 -19.90 14.92
C GLY A 36 15.66 -19.36 15.67
N SER A 37 15.65 -18.07 16.04
CA SER A 37 14.46 -17.39 16.59
C SER A 37 14.15 -16.14 15.76
N PRO A 38 13.10 -16.17 14.91
CA PRO A 38 12.76 -15.01 14.09
C PRO A 38 12.38 -13.78 14.93
N ALA A 39 12.89 -12.61 14.54
CA ALA A 39 12.36 -11.33 15.02
C ALA A 39 11.09 -11.00 14.23
N VAL A 40 9.98 -10.80 14.94
CA VAL A 40 8.67 -10.52 14.34
C VAL A 40 8.19 -9.14 14.77
N ILE A 41 7.79 -8.34 13.80
CA ILE A 41 7.27 -6.99 13.96
C ILE A 41 5.88 -6.97 13.33
N VAL A 42 4.91 -6.48 14.08
CA VAL A 42 3.51 -6.38 13.65
C VAL A 42 3.13 -4.92 13.62
N PHE A 43 2.67 -4.46 12.47
CA PHE A 43 2.06 -3.14 12.30
C PHE A 43 0.55 -3.32 12.20
N ASP A 44 -0.19 -2.37 12.77
CA ASP A 44 -1.63 -2.28 12.63
C ASP A 44 -1.96 -0.99 11.86
N ALA A 45 -2.28 -1.16 10.58
CA ALA A 45 -2.61 -0.06 9.69
C ALA A 45 -4.08 0.34 9.89
N ALA A 46 -4.32 1.31 10.77
CA ALA A 46 -5.65 1.86 11.03
C ALA A 46 -6.11 2.81 9.90
N LEU A 47 -6.34 2.26 8.71
CA LEU A 47 -6.76 2.99 7.51
C LEU A 47 -8.28 2.93 7.29
N PRO A 48 -8.87 3.90 6.56
CA PRO A 48 -10.29 3.88 6.25
C PRO A 48 -10.69 2.61 5.47
N ALA A 49 -11.93 2.14 5.69
CA ALA A 49 -12.43 0.95 4.99
C ALA A 49 -12.46 1.15 3.47
N GLY A 50 -12.07 0.10 2.73
CA GLY A 50 -11.97 0.13 1.28
C GLY A 50 -10.72 0.82 0.74
N ALA A 51 -9.84 1.34 1.60
CA ALA A 51 -8.52 1.80 1.18
C ALA A 51 -7.76 0.64 0.52
N THR A 52 -7.26 0.85 -0.70
CA THR A 52 -6.48 -0.15 -1.43
C THR A 52 -5.03 0.26 -1.57
N VAL A 53 -4.11 -0.69 -1.42
CA VAL A 53 -2.67 -0.46 -1.58
C VAL A 53 -2.36 -0.09 -3.03
N ASP A 54 -1.64 1.01 -3.24
CA ASP A 54 -1.05 1.36 -4.53
C ASP A 54 0.43 0.93 -4.59
N ALA A 55 1.18 1.19 -3.52
CA ALA A 55 2.60 0.89 -3.42
C ALA A 55 3.03 0.72 -1.96
N VAL A 56 4.10 -0.03 -1.76
CA VAL A 56 4.73 -0.24 -0.45
C VAL A 56 6.23 -0.01 -0.59
N THR A 57 6.81 0.71 0.37
CA THR A 57 8.26 0.78 0.58
C THR A 57 8.57 0.50 2.05
N ILE A 58 9.78 0.07 2.35
CA ILE A 58 10.18 -0.25 3.73
C ILE A 58 11.61 0.18 4.01
N ASP A 59 11.78 0.99 5.05
CA ASP A 59 13.07 1.37 5.59
C ASP A 59 13.47 0.37 6.68
N LEU A 60 14.72 -0.10 6.63
CA LEU A 60 15.29 -1.02 7.61
C LEU A 60 16.65 -0.52 8.08
N ASP A 61 16.83 -0.51 9.40
CA ASP A 61 18.09 -0.27 10.10
C ASP A 61 18.33 -1.41 11.09
N LEU A 62 19.33 -2.24 10.80
CA LEU A 62 19.76 -3.33 11.66
C LEU A 62 21.26 -3.56 11.60
N ASP A 63 21.80 -4.00 12.73
CA ASP A 63 23.14 -4.57 12.83
C ASP A 63 23.05 -6.09 12.67
N HIS A 64 23.97 -6.68 11.92
CA HIS A 64 24.15 -8.13 11.86
C HIS A 64 25.56 -8.48 11.40
N ASP A 65 26.16 -9.48 12.03
CA ASP A 65 27.55 -9.87 11.74
C ASP A 65 27.72 -10.54 10.37
N TRP A 66 26.65 -11.14 9.83
CA TRP A 66 26.67 -11.84 8.54
C TRP A 66 25.34 -11.74 7.78
N LEU A 67 25.24 -10.85 6.80
CA LEU A 67 23.97 -10.63 6.08
C LEU A 67 23.51 -11.83 5.23
N GLY A 68 24.43 -12.70 4.80
CA GLY A 68 24.15 -13.94 4.07
C GLY A 68 23.36 -14.98 4.87
N ASP A 69 23.15 -14.74 6.16
CA ASP A 69 22.32 -15.58 7.02
C ASP A 69 20.89 -15.08 7.19
N LEU A 70 20.62 -13.85 6.77
CA LEU A 70 19.32 -13.22 6.99
C LEU A 70 18.35 -13.45 5.83
N ARG A 71 17.09 -13.72 6.19
CA ARG A 71 15.93 -13.52 5.33
C ARG A 71 14.99 -12.52 5.96
N VAL A 72 14.53 -11.56 5.15
CA VAL A 72 13.52 -10.59 5.56
C VAL A 72 12.28 -10.75 4.69
N HIS A 73 11.12 -10.95 5.31
CA HIS A 73 9.86 -11.20 4.64
C HIS A 73 8.75 -10.31 5.22
N LEU A 74 8.04 -9.59 4.34
CA LEU A 74 6.84 -8.84 4.67
C LEU A 74 5.61 -9.66 4.26
N GLY A 75 4.62 -9.76 5.15
CA GLY A 75 3.34 -10.42 4.89
C GLY A 75 2.16 -9.52 5.23
N HIS A 76 1.11 -9.63 4.43
CA HIS A 76 -0.17 -8.96 4.64
C HIS A 76 -1.29 -9.74 3.97
N ASP A 77 -2.33 -10.06 4.75
CA ASP A 77 -3.43 -10.94 4.35
C ASP A 77 -2.96 -12.25 3.68
N SER A 78 -3.23 -12.40 2.38
CA SER A 78 -2.88 -13.59 1.59
C SER A 78 -1.59 -13.43 0.78
N ALA A 79 -0.99 -12.24 0.81
CA ALA A 79 0.22 -11.91 0.07
C ALA A 79 1.46 -11.86 0.98
N GLY A 80 2.62 -12.05 0.35
CA GLY A 80 3.91 -11.92 1.00
C GLY A 80 4.98 -11.59 -0.03
N ALA A 81 6.02 -10.89 0.42
CA ALA A 81 7.17 -10.49 -0.37
C ALA A 81 8.45 -10.66 0.45
N VAL A 82 9.42 -11.36 -0.13
CA VAL A 82 10.78 -11.45 0.40
C VAL A 82 11.57 -10.22 -0.04
N LEU A 83 12.09 -9.46 0.92
CA LEU A 83 12.93 -8.29 0.64
C LEU A 83 14.36 -8.70 0.32
N MET A 84 14.89 -9.63 1.11
CA MET A 84 16.17 -10.29 0.86
C MET A 84 16.13 -11.71 1.42
N ASP A 85 16.78 -12.64 0.74
CA ASP A 85 16.96 -14.02 1.19
C ASP A 85 18.41 -14.46 1.00
N ARG A 86 19.19 -14.31 2.06
CA ARG A 86 20.56 -14.81 2.16
C ARG A 86 21.41 -14.38 0.95
N PRO A 87 21.65 -13.06 0.78
CA PRO A 87 22.27 -12.52 -0.43
C PRO A 87 23.56 -13.25 -0.79
N ASN A 88 23.72 -13.58 -2.06
CA ASN A 88 24.85 -14.29 -2.67
C ASN A 88 25.14 -15.70 -2.11
N LEU A 89 24.16 -16.36 -1.46
CA LEU A 89 24.29 -17.74 -1.03
C LEU A 89 24.63 -18.67 -2.20
N GLY A 90 25.71 -19.44 -2.07
CA GLY A 90 26.18 -20.40 -3.08
C GLY A 90 27.31 -19.88 -3.99
N LEU A 91 27.50 -18.56 -4.09
CA LEU A 91 28.72 -17.98 -4.67
C LEU A 91 29.86 -17.99 -3.66
N TYR A 92 29.55 -17.63 -2.42
CA TYR A 92 30.34 -17.91 -1.24
C TYR A 92 29.59 -18.98 -0.42
N PRO A 93 30.27 -19.95 0.24
CA PRO A 93 29.59 -21.08 0.89
C PRO A 93 28.54 -20.67 1.94
N PHE A 94 28.62 -19.44 2.45
CA PHE A 94 27.71 -18.89 3.47
C PHE A 94 27.01 -17.59 3.02
N GLY A 95 27.04 -17.25 1.73
CA GLY A 95 26.49 -15.97 1.25
C GLY A 95 27.35 -14.76 1.61
N CYS A 96 26.73 -13.59 1.62
CA CYS A 96 27.40 -12.31 1.86
C CYS A 96 27.89 -12.18 3.31
N GLY A 97 29.21 -12.09 3.49
CA GLY A 97 29.84 -11.83 4.79
C GLY A 97 29.98 -10.36 5.16
N GLY A 98 29.23 -9.48 4.51
CA GLY A 98 29.15 -8.09 4.90
C GLY A 98 28.28 -7.91 6.15
N ARG A 99 28.53 -6.80 6.85
CA ARG A 99 27.83 -6.41 8.07
C ARG A 99 26.82 -5.31 7.81
N ASP A 100 25.75 -5.35 8.59
CA ASP A 100 24.78 -4.26 8.80
C ASP A 100 24.02 -3.79 7.55
N LEU A 101 22.79 -3.35 7.79
CA LEU A 101 21.87 -2.93 6.75
C LEU A 101 21.20 -1.63 7.18
N VAL A 102 21.36 -0.59 6.37
CA VAL A 102 20.62 0.68 6.50
C VAL A 102 20.12 1.07 5.11
N ALA A 103 18.96 0.54 4.73
CA ALA A 103 18.45 0.60 3.36
C ALA A 103 16.94 0.76 3.30
N THR A 104 16.49 1.31 2.18
CA THR A 104 15.08 1.38 1.79
C THR A 104 14.83 0.36 0.69
N PHE A 105 13.86 -0.54 0.88
CA PHE A 105 13.42 -1.45 -0.16
C PHE A 105 12.26 -0.85 -0.95
N ASP A 106 12.43 -0.81 -2.27
CA ASP A 106 11.50 -0.21 -3.22
C ASP A 106 11.58 -0.96 -4.56
N ASP A 107 10.43 -1.25 -5.18
CA ASP A 107 10.35 -1.95 -6.48
C ASP A 107 11.00 -1.15 -7.62
N ASP A 108 11.04 0.18 -7.53
CA ASP A 108 11.65 1.05 -8.54
C ASP A 108 13.18 1.08 -8.48
N ALA A 109 13.78 0.45 -7.47
CA ALA A 109 15.22 0.37 -7.34
C ALA A 109 15.87 -0.52 -8.43
N VAL A 110 17.09 -0.16 -8.81
CA VAL A 110 17.85 -0.91 -9.83
C VAL A 110 18.76 -1.96 -9.19
N THR A 111 19.33 -1.65 -8.03
CA THR A 111 20.32 -2.49 -7.32
C THR A 111 19.59 -3.47 -6.41
N THR A 112 19.94 -4.75 -6.43
CA THR A 112 19.44 -5.76 -5.48
C THR A 112 20.39 -5.93 -4.29
N PRO A 113 19.95 -6.58 -3.19
CA PRO A 113 20.84 -7.06 -2.14
C PRO A 113 22.01 -7.88 -2.69
N ASP A 114 21.78 -8.81 -3.62
CA ASP A 114 22.84 -9.61 -4.26
C ASP A 114 23.85 -8.76 -5.05
N ASP A 115 23.40 -7.71 -5.75
CA ASP A 115 24.30 -6.84 -6.52
C ASP A 115 25.26 -6.04 -5.62
N LEU A 116 24.76 -5.58 -4.47
CA LEU A 116 25.53 -4.73 -3.56
C LEU A 116 26.39 -5.55 -2.58
N CYS A 117 25.85 -6.67 -2.10
CA CYS A 117 26.47 -7.50 -1.06
C CYS A 117 27.51 -8.46 -1.64
N VAL A 118 28.54 -7.94 -2.30
CA VAL A 118 29.58 -8.76 -2.90
C VAL A 118 30.45 -9.42 -1.82
N ALA A 119 30.53 -10.75 -1.85
CA ALA A 119 31.41 -11.51 -0.96
C ALA A 119 32.87 -11.23 -1.32
N THR A 120 33.48 -10.20 -0.72
CA THR A 120 34.90 -9.92 -0.96
C THR A 120 35.72 -10.10 0.30
N THR A 121 36.60 -11.09 0.26
CA THR A 121 37.90 -10.95 0.90
C THR A 121 38.74 -10.01 0.03
N PRO A 122 39.54 -9.07 0.59
CA PRO A 122 39.84 -8.91 2.02
C PRO A 122 39.07 -7.76 2.72
N ASP A 123 38.93 -7.91 4.03
CA ASP A 123 38.61 -6.88 5.05
C ASP A 123 39.56 -5.66 4.94
N PRO A 124 39.08 -4.40 5.08
CA PRO A 124 37.73 -4.02 5.51
C PRO A 124 36.71 -3.89 4.37
N GLN A 125 35.52 -4.36 4.69
CA GLN A 125 34.32 -4.18 3.89
C GLN A 125 33.63 -2.86 4.26
N PRO A 126 32.80 -2.28 3.37
CA PRO A 126 31.93 -1.17 3.75
C PRO A 126 30.95 -1.60 4.85
N GLU A 127 30.69 -0.69 5.79
CA GLU A 127 29.74 -0.86 6.90
C GLU A 127 28.90 0.44 6.99
N PRO A 128 27.56 0.38 6.83
CA PRO A 128 26.78 -0.83 6.50
C PRO A 128 27.05 -1.32 5.08
N MET A 129 27.01 -2.64 4.89
CA MET A 129 27.21 -3.30 3.59
C MET A 129 26.02 -3.07 2.67
N LEU A 130 24.81 -3.24 3.19
CA LEU A 130 23.58 -2.98 2.45
C LEU A 130 23.08 -1.57 2.77
N THR A 131 23.09 -0.68 1.78
CA THR A 131 22.67 0.70 1.96
C THR A 131 22.01 1.31 0.73
N GLY A 132 21.26 2.39 0.93
CA GLY A 132 20.56 3.13 -0.12
C GLY A 132 19.26 2.45 -0.52
N LEU A 133 18.87 2.65 -1.79
CA LEU A 133 17.65 2.09 -2.36
C LEU A 133 17.92 0.71 -2.95
N LEU A 134 17.24 -0.32 -2.45
CA LEU A 134 17.41 -1.71 -2.87
C LEU A 134 16.11 -2.26 -3.44
N ARG A 135 16.22 -3.03 -4.53
CA ARG A 135 15.07 -3.74 -5.09
C ARG A 135 14.90 -5.03 -4.32
N PRO A 136 13.70 -5.32 -3.78
CA PRO A 136 13.45 -6.56 -3.06
C PRO A 136 13.57 -7.79 -3.97
N ASP A 137 13.93 -8.93 -3.40
CA ASP A 137 14.02 -10.21 -4.14
C ASP A 137 12.68 -10.65 -4.75
N GLN A 138 11.57 -10.26 -4.10
CA GLN A 138 10.22 -10.39 -4.60
C GLN A 138 9.51 -9.04 -4.56
N PRO A 139 8.75 -8.68 -5.61
CA PRO A 139 8.18 -7.34 -5.73
C PRO A 139 7.15 -7.04 -4.64
N LEU A 140 7.25 -5.85 -4.05
CA LEU A 140 6.29 -5.29 -3.11
C LEU A 140 4.95 -4.95 -3.79
N GLY A 141 4.92 -4.79 -5.12
CA GLY A 141 3.71 -4.69 -5.92
C GLY A 141 2.78 -5.91 -5.81
N ALA A 142 3.22 -7.01 -5.20
CA ALA A 142 2.36 -8.13 -4.81
C ALA A 142 1.22 -7.73 -3.85
N PHE A 143 1.35 -6.60 -3.16
CA PHE A 143 0.31 -6.06 -2.28
C PHE A 143 -0.67 -5.13 -2.98
N ALA A 144 -0.38 -4.69 -4.22
CA ALA A 144 -1.20 -3.70 -4.91
C ALA A 144 -2.64 -4.21 -5.14
N GLY A 145 -3.62 -3.36 -4.82
CA GLY A 145 -5.05 -3.65 -4.90
C GLY A 145 -5.63 -4.46 -3.74
N LEU A 146 -4.82 -4.91 -2.77
CA LEU A 146 -5.32 -5.45 -1.51
C LEU A 146 -5.87 -4.34 -0.62
N GLU A 147 -6.71 -4.69 0.37
CA GLU A 147 -7.08 -3.77 1.45
C GLU A 147 -5.80 -3.27 2.12
N ALA A 148 -5.65 -1.97 2.32
CA ALA A 148 -4.43 -1.38 2.89
C ALA A 148 -4.42 -1.45 4.43
N GLY A 149 -5.61 -1.51 5.03
CA GLY A 149 -5.78 -1.54 6.48
C GLY A 149 -5.53 -2.92 7.09
N GLY A 150 -5.33 -2.97 8.40
CA GLY A 150 -5.17 -4.21 9.16
C GLY A 150 -3.71 -4.61 9.40
N GLY A 151 -3.50 -5.90 9.66
CA GLY A 151 -2.24 -6.43 10.17
C GLY A 151 -1.18 -6.63 9.09
N TRP A 152 -0.03 -5.98 9.24
CA TRP A 152 1.17 -6.22 8.44
C TRP A 152 2.23 -6.86 9.34
N THR A 153 2.93 -7.88 8.83
CA THR A 153 3.95 -8.60 9.62
C THR A 153 5.27 -8.62 8.87
N LEU A 154 6.30 -8.00 9.45
CA LEU A 154 7.68 -8.20 9.03
C LEU A 154 8.31 -9.31 9.87
N THR A 155 8.95 -10.26 9.21
CA THR A 155 9.71 -11.34 9.85
C THR A 155 11.15 -11.31 9.38
N ILE A 156 12.09 -11.21 10.31
CA ILE A 156 13.53 -11.34 10.08
C ILE A 156 13.96 -12.69 10.66
N THR A 157 14.47 -13.58 9.81
CA THR A 157 14.96 -14.89 10.21
C THR A 157 16.45 -14.98 9.96
N ASP A 158 17.18 -15.35 11.00
CA ASP A 158 18.60 -15.69 10.92
C ASP A 158 18.79 -17.21 10.85
N PHE A 159 19.46 -17.65 9.78
CA PHE A 159 19.79 -19.06 9.49
C PHE A 159 21.23 -19.43 9.89
N GLY A 160 22.04 -18.45 10.28
CA GLY A 160 23.37 -18.62 10.86
C GLY A 160 23.28 -19.14 12.28
N ALA A 161 24.35 -19.75 12.79
CA ALA A 161 24.37 -20.31 14.14
C ALA A 161 25.37 -19.60 15.09
N LEU A 162 26.12 -18.63 14.58
CA LEU A 162 27.26 -18.01 15.25
C LEU A 162 27.22 -16.48 15.24
N ASP A 163 26.41 -15.92 14.36
CA ASP A 163 26.30 -14.50 14.10
C ASP A 163 24.96 -14.06 14.66
N ASP A 164 24.95 -12.98 15.44
CA ASP A 164 23.73 -12.39 15.98
C ASP A 164 23.65 -10.92 15.51
N GLY A 165 22.50 -10.30 15.72
CA GLY A 165 22.30 -8.90 15.37
C GLY A 165 21.22 -8.22 16.19
N THR A 166 20.89 -7.00 15.79
CA THR A 166 19.83 -6.21 16.42
C THR A 166 19.13 -5.39 15.34
N LEU A 167 17.81 -5.54 15.23
CA LEU A 167 16.97 -4.57 14.54
C LEU A 167 16.87 -3.32 15.41
N HIS A 168 17.22 -2.16 14.86
CA HIS A 168 17.08 -0.86 15.54
C HIS A 168 15.79 -0.16 15.16
N GLU A 169 15.51 -0.11 13.86
CA GLU A 169 14.35 0.60 13.32
C GLU A 169 13.83 -0.08 12.05
N VAL A 170 12.50 -0.06 11.93
CA VAL A 170 11.80 -0.38 10.69
C VAL A 170 10.67 0.61 10.48
N CYS A 171 10.52 1.13 9.28
CA CYS A 171 9.34 1.90 8.86
C CYS A 171 8.69 1.27 7.63
N LEU A 172 7.42 0.90 7.77
CA LEU A 172 6.57 0.47 6.65
C LEU A 172 5.83 1.69 6.09
N HIS A 173 6.03 2.00 4.82
CA HIS A 173 5.31 3.05 4.13
C HIS A 173 4.31 2.44 3.16
N ILE A 174 3.04 2.79 3.32
CA ILE A 174 1.94 2.31 2.47
C ILE A 174 1.38 3.53 1.76
N THR A 175 1.51 3.55 0.44
CA THR A 175 0.75 4.45 -0.43
C THR A 175 -0.56 3.76 -0.77
N TYR A 176 -1.69 4.42 -0.53
CA TYR A 176 -3.02 3.86 -0.75
C TYR A 176 -3.96 4.85 -1.41
N THR A 177 -4.97 4.32 -2.08
CA THR A 177 -6.09 5.09 -2.62
C THR A 177 -7.37 4.73 -1.89
N LEU A 178 -8.19 5.74 -1.65
CA LEU A 178 -9.56 5.53 -1.19
C LEU A 178 -10.49 5.33 -2.39
N PRO A 179 -11.55 4.52 -2.22
CA PRO A 179 -12.56 4.42 -3.25
C PRO A 179 -13.17 5.81 -3.46
N PRO A 180 -13.56 6.16 -4.69
CA PRO A 180 -14.26 7.41 -4.93
C PRO A 180 -15.47 7.54 -3.99
N PRO A 181 -15.73 8.74 -3.44
CA PRO A 181 -16.94 8.97 -2.67
C PRO A 181 -18.17 8.54 -3.49
N LEU A 182 -19.16 7.93 -2.82
CA LEU A 182 -20.44 7.64 -3.45
C LEU A 182 -21.06 8.95 -3.94
N CYS A 183 -21.48 8.97 -5.20
CA CYS A 183 -22.14 10.12 -5.81
C CYS A 183 -23.57 9.74 -6.26
N PRO A 184 -24.52 9.61 -5.31
CA PRO A 184 -25.93 9.36 -5.62
C PRO A 184 -26.66 10.66 -6.01
N ASP A 185 -26.14 11.37 -7.00
CA ASP A 185 -26.81 12.52 -7.63
C ASP A 185 -27.75 11.99 -8.74
N THR A 186 -28.97 11.71 -8.34
CA THR A 186 -30.02 11.20 -9.23
C THR A 186 -30.51 12.26 -10.23
N THR A 187 -30.28 13.54 -9.96
CA THR A 187 -30.73 14.64 -10.81
C THR A 187 -29.68 15.10 -11.82
N GLY A 188 -28.41 14.74 -11.60
CA GLY A 188 -27.27 15.14 -12.40
C GLY A 188 -26.93 16.62 -12.27
N ASP A 189 -27.29 17.27 -11.16
CA ASP A 189 -27.07 18.70 -10.92
C ASP A 189 -25.73 19.02 -10.23
N GLY A 190 -24.96 17.98 -9.91
CA GLY A 190 -23.67 18.04 -9.25
C GLY A 190 -23.74 18.18 -7.73
N ASN A 191 -24.89 18.02 -7.09
CA ASN A 191 -25.03 18.15 -5.63
C ASN A 191 -26.00 17.12 -5.05
N VAL A 192 -25.52 16.25 -4.18
CA VAL A 192 -26.38 15.31 -3.45
C VAL A 192 -27.21 16.06 -2.41
N ASN A 193 -28.49 16.26 -2.68
CA ASN A 193 -29.35 17.10 -1.84
C ASN A 193 -30.83 16.65 -1.80
N PHE A 194 -31.72 17.56 -1.43
CA PHE A 194 -33.14 17.30 -1.32
C PHE A 194 -33.80 16.94 -2.66
N ASP A 195 -33.27 17.47 -3.76
CA ASP A 195 -33.75 17.16 -5.10
C ASP A 195 -33.51 15.69 -5.43
N ASP A 196 -32.37 15.12 -5.02
CA ASP A 196 -32.10 13.69 -5.21
C ASP A 196 -32.98 12.80 -4.36
N LEU A 197 -33.14 13.18 -3.09
CA LEU A 197 -34.04 12.47 -2.19
C LEU A 197 -35.47 12.43 -2.74
N ASN A 198 -35.92 13.51 -3.37
CA ASN A 198 -37.25 13.53 -3.99
C ASN A 198 -37.36 12.54 -5.15
N VAL A 199 -36.30 12.31 -5.93
CA VAL A 199 -36.30 11.28 -6.98
C VAL A 199 -36.45 9.89 -6.37
N ILE A 200 -35.68 9.56 -5.33
CA ILE A 200 -35.80 8.28 -4.60
C ILE A 200 -37.23 8.06 -4.12
N LEU A 201 -37.81 9.07 -3.46
CA LEU A 201 -39.16 8.98 -2.91
C LEU A 201 -40.23 8.90 -4.01
N ALA A 202 -40.01 9.52 -5.17
CA ALA A 202 -40.94 9.49 -6.30
C ALA A 202 -40.92 8.14 -7.03
N GLN A 203 -39.77 7.47 -7.08
CA GLN A 203 -39.57 6.21 -7.80
C GLN A 203 -39.61 4.97 -6.89
N TRP A 204 -40.00 5.13 -5.63
CA TRP A 204 -39.97 4.08 -4.62
C TRP A 204 -40.67 2.79 -5.05
N GLY A 205 -39.95 1.67 -4.96
CA GLY A 205 -40.42 0.33 -5.33
C GLY A 205 -40.61 0.11 -6.83
N THR A 206 -40.19 1.06 -7.67
CA THR A 206 -40.18 0.88 -9.13
C THR A 206 -38.90 0.17 -9.57
N ALA A 207 -38.98 -0.47 -10.75
CA ALA A 207 -37.83 -1.03 -11.44
C ALA A 207 -37.41 -0.06 -12.55
N GLY A 208 -36.20 0.47 -12.47
CA GLY A 208 -35.66 1.42 -13.43
C GLY A 208 -34.44 2.15 -12.88
N PRO A 209 -33.60 2.75 -13.75
CA PRO A 209 -32.36 3.41 -13.33
C PRO A 209 -32.62 4.72 -12.57
N ASP A 210 -33.80 5.32 -12.74
CA ASP A 210 -34.15 6.59 -12.13
C ASP A 210 -34.34 6.38 -10.62
N GLY A 211 -33.36 6.82 -9.82
CA GLY A 211 -33.36 6.66 -8.37
C GLY A 211 -32.76 5.33 -7.87
N ASP A 212 -32.34 4.43 -8.75
CA ASP A 212 -31.65 3.18 -8.41
C ASP A 212 -30.13 3.43 -8.46
N VAL A 213 -29.62 4.00 -7.37
CA VAL A 213 -28.25 4.51 -7.22
C VAL A 213 -27.39 3.67 -6.27
N ALA A 214 -27.99 2.73 -5.56
CA ALA A 214 -27.32 1.85 -4.61
C ALA A 214 -27.56 0.36 -4.92
N PRO A 215 -26.51 -0.49 -4.92
CA PRO A 215 -25.09 -0.14 -4.84
C PRO A 215 -24.68 0.71 -6.06
N PRO A 216 -23.42 1.18 -6.15
CA PRO A 216 -22.97 1.90 -7.36
C PRO A 216 -23.34 1.14 -8.64
N GLY A 217 -24.18 1.75 -9.48
CA GLY A 217 -24.71 1.15 -10.72
C GLY A 217 -26.12 0.54 -10.61
N GLY A 218 -26.74 0.61 -9.43
CA GLY A 218 -28.11 0.15 -9.16
C GLY A 218 -28.24 -1.37 -9.00
N ASN A 219 -29.25 -1.81 -8.25
CA ASN A 219 -29.61 -3.23 -8.10
C ASN A 219 -30.89 -3.61 -8.89
N GLY A 220 -31.49 -2.65 -9.61
CA GLY A 220 -32.70 -2.80 -10.40
C GLY A 220 -34.00 -2.44 -9.67
N VAL A 221 -33.94 -1.99 -8.42
CA VAL A 221 -35.10 -1.55 -7.63
C VAL A 221 -34.77 -0.35 -6.76
N VAL A 222 -35.64 0.66 -6.76
CA VAL A 222 -35.50 1.80 -5.85
C VAL A 222 -36.04 1.44 -4.47
N ASP A 223 -35.18 1.34 -3.47
CA ASP A 223 -35.56 0.99 -2.11
C ASP A 223 -34.72 1.71 -1.02
N PHE A 224 -34.60 1.08 0.15
CA PHE A 224 -33.90 1.65 1.29
C PHE A 224 -32.39 1.78 1.08
N ASP A 225 -31.80 0.96 0.21
CA ASP A 225 -30.37 1.05 -0.09
C ASP A 225 -30.08 2.40 -0.80
N ASP A 226 -30.93 2.81 -1.73
CA ASP A 226 -30.79 4.07 -2.48
C ASP A 226 -31.00 5.30 -1.60
N LEU A 227 -32.03 5.24 -0.76
CA LEU A 227 -32.28 6.27 0.25
C LEU A 227 -31.07 6.44 1.16
N ASN A 228 -30.52 5.33 1.63
CA ASN A 228 -29.38 5.38 2.53
C ASN A 228 -28.13 5.92 1.82
N ALA A 229 -27.94 5.64 0.53
CA ALA A 229 -26.85 6.23 -0.25
C ALA A 229 -26.97 7.76 -0.30
N VAL A 230 -28.13 8.30 -0.69
CA VAL A 230 -28.36 9.76 -0.74
C VAL A 230 -28.16 10.41 0.63
N LEU A 231 -28.66 9.79 1.70
CA LEU A 231 -28.52 10.32 3.06
C LEU A 231 -27.09 10.25 3.59
N THR A 232 -26.32 9.21 3.23
CA THR A 232 -24.92 9.06 3.66
C THR A 232 -24.00 10.05 2.94
N SER A 233 -24.36 10.44 1.71
CA SER A 233 -23.64 11.41 0.88
C SER A 233 -24.24 12.82 0.93
N TRP A 234 -25.12 13.14 1.89
CA TRP A 234 -25.86 14.40 1.90
C TRP A 234 -24.95 15.65 1.92
N GLY A 235 -25.20 16.56 0.98
CA GLY A 235 -24.43 17.80 0.83
C GLY A 235 -23.07 17.62 0.16
N GLN A 236 -22.75 16.43 -0.34
CA GLN A 236 -21.57 16.21 -1.17
C GLN A 236 -21.79 16.80 -2.56
N SER A 237 -20.76 17.44 -3.11
CA SER A 237 -20.75 17.83 -4.52
C SER A 237 -20.23 16.68 -5.38
N CYS A 238 -20.91 16.47 -6.48
CA CYS A 238 -20.67 15.48 -7.51
C CYS A 238 -20.12 16.17 -8.79
N PRO A 239 -19.24 15.51 -9.56
CA PRO A 239 -18.74 16.05 -10.83
C PRO A 239 -19.75 15.95 -11.98
#